data_AF-J9C711-F1
#
_entry.id   AF-J9C711-F1
#
_cell.length_a   1.000
_cell.length_b   1.000
_cell.length_c   1.000
_cell.angle_alpha   90.00
_cell.angle_beta   90.00
_cell.angle_gamma   90.00
#
_symmetry.space_group_name_H-M   'P 1'
#
loop_
_entity.id
_entity.type
_entity.pdbx_description
1 polymer ?
#
loop_
_entity_poly.entity_id
_entity_poly.type
_entity_poly.pdbx_seq_one_letter_code
_entity_poly.pdbx_strand_id
1 'polypeptide(L)'
;MGELIVVSIPGEIDEQYAWQRCYLNVELMVRNKAKGLADMTKLEGMLNAVNEIFPMVTKRFSATSPRLLLKGDDGLGFTRWMIRARLVINTTDSYNNEI
;
A
#
# COMPACT_ATOMS: atom_id res chain seq x y z
N MET A 1 -4.32 8.01 19.80
CA MET A 1 -3.84 8.03 18.40
C MET A 1 -2.38 7.61 18.36
N GLY A 2 -2.07 6.41 17.88
CA GLY A 2 -0.69 5.89 17.80
C GLY A 2 -0.42 5.02 16.57
N GLU A 3 -1.38 4.92 15.67
CA GLU A 3 -1.35 4.09 14.47
C GLU A 3 -1.77 4.98 13.29
N LEU A 4 -1.08 4.84 12.16
CA LEU A 4 -1.37 5.55 10.92
C LEU A 4 -1.18 4.59 9.74
N ILE A 5 -2.12 4.61 8.81
CA ILE A 5 -2.01 3.92 7.52
C ILE A 5 -2.02 4.97 6.43
N VAL A 6 -1.02 4.93 5.55
CA VAL A 6 -0.94 5.81 4.38
C VAL A 6 -1.00 4.95 3.13
N VAL A 7 -1.93 5.27 2.22
CA VAL A 7 -2.05 4.60 0.93
C VAL A 7 -1.62 5.57 -0.16
N SER A 8 -0.72 5.13 -1.05
CA SER A 8 -0.23 5.97 -2.15
C SER A 8 0.00 5.18 -3.43
N ILE A 9 -0.16 5.87 -4.56
CA ILE A 9 0.20 5.40 -5.89
C ILE A 9 1.41 6.25 -6.33
N PRO A 10 2.62 5.69 -6.45
CA PRO A 10 3.76 6.40 -7.02
C PRO A 10 3.43 7.04 -8.37
N GLY A 11 3.95 8.25 -8.60
CA GLY A 11 3.61 9.08 -9.76
C GLY A 11 4.08 8.55 -11.12
N GLU A 12 4.85 7.47 -11.15
CA GLU A 12 5.22 6.78 -12.38
C GLU A 12 4.16 5.73 -12.73
N ILE A 13 3.37 6.04 -13.75
CA ILE A 13 2.39 5.14 -14.34
C ILE A 13 2.89 4.80 -15.75
N ASP A 14 3.11 3.52 -15.99
CA ASP A 14 3.47 2.99 -17.31
C ASP A 14 2.16 2.73 -18.07
N GLU A 15 1.95 3.48 -19.15
CA GLU A 15 0.74 3.40 -19.96
C GLU A 15 0.88 2.37 -21.08
N GLN A 16 -0.03 1.40 -21.07
CA GLN A 16 -0.24 0.48 -22.18
C GLN A 16 -1.61 0.82 -22.77
N TYR A 17 -1.75 0.75 -24.09
CA TYR A 17 -2.96 1.22 -24.80
C TYR A 17 -4.29 0.84 -24.14
N ALA A 18 -4.42 -0.39 -23.64
CA ALA A 18 -5.63 -0.90 -22.99
C ALA A 18 -5.58 -0.92 -21.44
N TRP A 19 -4.43 -0.68 -20.83
CA TRP A 19 -4.26 -0.75 -19.37
C TRP A 19 -3.03 0.01 -18.88
N GLN A 20 -3.05 0.48 -17.65
CA GLN A 20 -1.91 1.13 -17.00
C GLN A 20 -1.29 0.22 -15.95
N ARG A 21 0.02 0.33 -15.77
CA ARG A 21 0.79 -0.39 -14.76
C ARG A 21 1.47 0.57 -13.83
N CYS A 22 1.34 0.33 -12.53
CA CYS A 22 2.12 1.02 -11.52
C CYS A 22 2.26 0.13 -10.28
N TYR A 23 2.45 0.76 -9.13
CA TYR A 23 2.49 0.11 -7.84
C TYR A 23 1.50 0.77 -6.88
N LEU A 24 1.02 0.01 -5.92
CA LEU A 24 0.30 0.50 -4.75
C LEU A 24 1.23 0.36 -3.55
N ASN A 25 1.42 1.44 -2.80
CA ASN A 25 2.13 1.41 -1.53
C ASN A 25 1.13 1.61 -0.39
N VAL A 26 1.19 0.74 0.61
CA VAL A 26 0.48 0.89 1.88
C VAL A 26 1.54 0.96 2.97
N GLU A 27 1.68 2.11 3.59
CA GLU A 27 2.58 2.30 4.72
C GLU A 27 1.85 2.16 6.04
N LEU A 28 2.39 1.33 6.92
CA LEU A 28 1.92 1.09 8.27
C LEU A 28 2.90 1.79 9.21
N MET A 29 2.40 2.70 10.02
CA MET A 29 3.21 3.43 10.99
C MET A 29 2.63 3.26 12.38
N VAL A 30 3.45 2.83 13.32
CA VAL A 30 3.05 2.66 14.72
C VAL A 30 4.03 3.41 15.60
N ARG A 31 3.50 4.17 16.55
CA ARG A 31 4.28 4.87 17.56
C ARG A 31 5.07 3.85 18.39
N ASN A 32 6.35 4.13 18.58
CA ASN A 32 7.22 3.33 19.43
C ASN A 32 6.72 3.32 20.88
N LYS A 33 7.00 2.23 21.60
CA LYS A 33 6.77 2.11 23.04
C LYS A 33 7.71 3.05 23.80
N ALA A 34 7.44 3.20 25.10
CA ALA A 34 8.37 3.83 26.03
C ALA A 34 9.76 3.19 25.87
N LYS A 35 10.82 4.01 25.78
CA LYS A 35 12.21 3.65 25.44
C LYS A 35 12.54 3.43 23.95
N GLY A 36 11.63 3.80 23.03
CA GLY A 36 11.94 3.81 21.59
C GLY A 36 11.86 2.45 20.90
N LEU A 37 11.30 1.43 21.57
CA LEU A 37 11.14 0.10 20.98
C LEU A 37 9.90 0.04 20.06
N ALA A 38 10.04 -0.59 18.90
CA ALA A 38 8.93 -0.83 17.99
C ALA A 38 7.82 -1.66 18.65
N ASP A 39 6.54 -1.28 18.44
CA ASP A 39 5.41 -2.10 18.84
C ASP A 39 5.08 -3.17 17.79
N MET A 40 5.88 -4.24 17.79
CA MET A 40 5.77 -5.32 16.79
C MET A 40 4.39 -5.98 16.76
N THR A 41 3.75 -6.19 17.91
CA THR A 41 2.41 -6.81 17.96
C THR A 41 1.38 -6.00 17.19
N LYS A 42 1.44 -4.67 17.28
CA LYS A 42 0.54 -3.79 16.53
C LYS A 42 0.87 -3.77 15.04
N LEU A 43 2.16 -3.68 14.70
CA LEU A 43 2.61 -3.72 13.30
C LEU A 43 2.20 -5.02 12.61
N GLU A 44 2.36 -6.16 13.27
CA GLU A 44 1.92 -7.48 12.79
C GLU A 44 0.40 -7.54 12.63
N GLY A 45 -0.37 -7.03 13.60
CA GLY A 45 -1.83 -6.97 13.51
C GLY A 45 -2.30 -6.16 12.30
N MET A 46 -1.69 -4.98 12.07
CA MET A 46 -1.98 -4.14 10.90
C MET A 46 -1.56 -4.82 9.59
N LEU A 47 -0.40 -5.48 9.58
CA LEU A 47 0.10 -6.21 8.41
C LEU A 47 -0.85 -7.35 8.03
N ASN A 48 -1.31 -8.13 9.00
CA ASN A 48 -2.25 -9.23 8.77
C ASN A 48 -3.57 -8.70 8.20
N ALA A 49 -4.14 -7.66 8.81
CA ALA A 49 -5.37 -7.04 8.34
C ALA A 49 -5.25 -6.51 6.90
N VAL A 50 -4.11 -5.93 6.52
CA VAL A 50 -3.90 -5.46 5.14
C VAL A 50 -3.67 -6.62 4.18
N ASN A 51 -2.94 -7.65 4.57
CA ASN A 51 -2.71 -8.83 3.73
C ASN A 51 -4.00 -9.59 3.40
N GLU A 52 -4.97 -9.61 4.31
CA GLU A 52 -6.30 -10.22 4.09
C GLU A 52 -7.08 -9.57 2.94
N ILE A 53 -6.76 -8.32 2.57
CA ILE A 53 -7.41 -7.60 1.47
C ILE A 53 -6.86 -8.04 0.11
N PHE A 54 -5.65 -8.60 0.07
CA PHE A 54 -5.01 -9.03 -1.17
C PHE A 54 -5.34 -10.48 -1.53
N PRO A 55 -5.48 -10.81 -2.83
CA PRO A 55 -5.45 -9.88 -3.98
C PRO A 55 -6.74 -9.05 -4.08
N MET A 56 -6.60 -7.77 -4.37
CA MET A 56 -7.74 -6.92 -4.71
C MET A 56 -7.99 -7.00 -6.20
N VAL A 57 -9.13 -7.55 -6.63
CA VAL A 57 -9.49 -7.63 -8.04
C VAL A 57 -10.88 -7.03 -8.25
N THR A 58 -10.96 -6.02 -9.11
CA THR A 58 -12.20 -5.37 -9.52
C THR A 58 -12.23 -5.27 -11.04
N LYS A 59 -13.34 -4.76 -11.60
CA LYS A 59 -13.43 -4.47 -13.04
C LYS A 59 -12.43 -3.38 -13.48
N ARG A 60 -12.17 -2.39 -12.62
CA ARG A 60 -11.34 -1.23 -12.95
C ARG A 60 -9.86 -1.43 -12.66
N PHE A 61 -9.52 -2.21 -11.63
CA PHE A 61 -8.13 -2.42 -11.26
C PHE A 61 -7.90 -3.76 -10.56
N SER A 62 -6.65 -4.20 -10.59
CA SER A 62 -6.16 -5.30 -9.75
C SER A 62 -4.88 -4.90 -9.02
N ALA A 63 -4.83 -5.15 -7.71
CA ALA A 63 -3.63 -5.01 -6.90
C ALA A 63 -3.20 -6.40 -6.41
N THR A 64 -2.00 -6.83 -6.81
CA THR A 64 -1.55 -8.21 -6.65
C THR A 64 -0.09 -8.28 -6.20
N SER A 65 0.33 -9.46 -5.76
CA SER A 65 1.71 -9.74 -5.34
C SER A 65 2.23 -8.74 -4.30
N PRO A 66 1.55 -8.57 -3.15
CA PRO A 66 2.03 -7.69 -2.09
C PRO A 66 3.40 -8.17 -1.58
N ARG A 67 4.32 -7.22 -1.37
CA ARG A 67 5.64 -7.45 -0.79
C ARG A 67 5.87 -6.52 0.38
N LEU A 68 6.25 -7.09 1.52
CA LEU A 68 6.64 -6.34 2.69
C LEU A 68 8.06 -5.78 2.53
N LEU A 69 8.22 -4.51 2.89
CA LEU A 69 9.47 -3.77 2.93
C LEU A 69 9.59 -3.13 4.31
N LEU A 70 10.53 -3.62 5.12
CA LEU A 70 10.78 -3.11 6.46
C LEU A 70 11.57 -1.80 6.37
N LYS A 71 10.99 -0.69 6.83
CA LYS A 71 11.65 0.63 6.83
C LYS A 71 12.29 0.96 8.20
N GLY A 72 11.78 0.36 9.28
CA GLY A 72 12.36 0.51 10.63
C GLY A 72 11.91 1.79 11.32
N ASP A 73 12.66 2.21 12.33
CA ASP A 73 12.44 3.46 13.08
C ASP A 73 12.69 4.67 12.17
N ASP A 74 11.79 5.66 12.22
CA ASP A 74 11.87 6.90 11.43
C ASP A 74 12.65 8.04 12.10
N GLY A 75 13.14 7.83 13.33
CA GLY A 75 13.84 8.82 14.15
C GLY A 75 12.92 9.85 14.82
N LEU A 76 11.61 9.77 14.59
CA LEU A 76 10.57 10.67 15.13
C LEU A 76 9.65 9.94 16.13
N GLY A 77 10.01 8.71 16.50
CA GLY A 77 9.29 7.89 17.45
C GLY A 77 8.23 7.00 16.83
N PHE A 78 8.33 6.71 15.52
CA PHE A 78 7.49 5.72 14.85
C PHE A 78 8.34 4.66 14.16
N THR A 79 7.83 3.43 14.14
CA THR A 79 8.34 2.38 13.29
C THR A 79 7.44 2.24 12.08
N ARG A 80 8.05 2.15 10.89
CA ARG A 80 7.37 2.10 9.60
C ARG A 80 7.62 0.78 8.88
N TRP A 81 6.53 0.16 8.40
CA TRP A 81 6.56 -0.92 7.43
C TRP A 81 5.83 -0.48 6.16
N MET A 82 6.26 -0.97 5.00
CA MET A 82 5.62 -0.65 3.72
C MET A 82 5.26 -1.93 2.99
N ILE A 83 4.02 -2.02 2.52
CA ILE A 83 3.56 -3.08 1.64
C ILE A 83 3.49 -2.49 0.24
N ARG A 84 4.22 -3.08 -0.70
CA ARG A 84 4.19 -2.69 -2.12
C ARG A 84 3.56 -3.80 -2.95
N ALA A 85 2.47 -3.49 -3.62
CA ALA A 85 1.77 -4.40 -4.53
C ALA A 85 1.86 -3.89 -5.97
N ARG A 86 1.82 -4.80 -6.94
CA ARG A 86 1.68 -4.47 -8.36
C ARG A 86 0.24 -4.02 -8.60
N LEU A 87 0.07 -2.85 -9.21
CA LEU A 87 -1.25 -2.32 -9.57
C LEU A 87 -1.39 -2.29 -11.10
N VAL A 88 -2.46 -2.90 -11.59
CA VAL A 88 -2.88 -2.82 -13.00
C VAL A 88 -4.24 -2.15 -13.03
N ILE A 89 -4.38 -1.09 -13.82
CA ILE A 89 -5.61 -0.30 -13.96
C ILE A 89 -6.10 -0.48 -15.39
N ASN A 90 -7.35 -0.90 -15.57
CA ASN A 90 -7.96 -0.98 -16.88
C ASN A 90 -8.28 0.43 -17.40
N THR A 91 -7.91 0.76 -18.63
CA THR A 91 -8.22 2.05 -19.27
C THR A 91 -9.31 1.94 -20.34
N THR A 92 -9.83 0.75 -20.65
CA THR A 92 -10.86 0.59 -21.69
C THR A 92 -12.18 1.28 -21.36
N ASP A 93 -12.49 1.44 -20.07
CA ASP A 93 -13.75 2.07 -19.65
C ASP A 93 -13.73 3.60 -19.81
N SER A 94 -12.55 4.18 -20.06
CA SER A 94 -12.37 5.63 -20.26
C SER A 94 -12.99 6.13 -21.57
N TYR A 95 -13.14 5.23 -22.56
CA TYR A 95 -13.68 5.54 -23.88
C TYR A 95 -15.21 5.62 -23.92
N ASN A 96 -15.91 5.28 -22.83
CA ASN A 96 -17.37 5.36 -22.74
C ASN A 96 -17.88 6.71 -22.18
N ASN A 97 -16.97 7.67 -21.93
CA ASN A 97 -17.31 9.02 -21.45
C ASN A 97 -17.08 10.10 -22.52
N GLU A 98 -17.37 9.80 -23.78
CA GLU A 98 -17.54 10.82 -24.82
C GLU A 98 -19.05 11.04 -25.06
N ILE A 99 -19.46 12.30 -24.93
CA ILE A 99 -20.82 12.84 -25.11
C ILE A 99 -21.21 12.80 -26.59
#